data_AF-A0A975L8T7-F1
#
_entry.id   AF-A0A975L8T7-F1
#
_cell.length_a   1.000
_cell.length_b   1.000
_cell.length_c   1.000
_cell.angle_alpha   90.00
_cell.angle_beta   90.00
_cell.angle_gamma   90.00
#
_symmetry.space_group_name_H-M   'P 1'
#
loop_
_entity.id
_entity.type
_entity.pdbx_description
1 polymer ?
#
loop_
_entity_poly.entity_id
_entity_poly.type
_entity_poly.pdbx_seq_one_letter_code
_entity_poly.pdbx_strand_id
1 'polypeptide(L)'
;MAGFFDRFRSPEPEPVRAELTREGYEEVLGLLRTDNKILAIKRIRELTGMGLLEAKNLSEAIEAGRWAPAPDGSLADRVRELVAEDRVADAVRMVAQETGMTEDEASRFIGSLDQG
;
A
#
# COMPACT_ATOMS: atom_id res chain seq x y z
N MET A 1 34.31 -12.02 30.59
CA MET A 1 33.76 -11.16 29.53
C MET A 1 32.88 -12.00 28.63
N ALA A 2 31.56 -11.90 28.77
CA ALA A 2 30.59 -12.59 27.94
C ALA A 2 29.44 -11.63 27.58
N GLY A 3 29.25 -11.44 26.26
CA GLY A 3 27.98 -11.12 25.59
C GLY A 3 27.21 -9.88 26.03
N PHE A 4 27.56 -8.71 25.48
CA PHE A 4 26.73 -7.48 25.56
C PHE A 4 25.41 -7.58 24.75
N PHE A 5 25.25 -8.61 23.90
CA PHE A 5 24.19 -8.67 22.90
C PHE A 5 22.97 -9.56 23.25
N ASP A 6 23.00 -10.33 24.35
CA ASP A 6 21.93 -11.28 24.69
C ASP A 6 20.69 -10.66 25.37
N ARG A 7 20.65 -9.33 25.54
CA ARG A 7 19.50 -8.62 26.14
C ARG A 7 18.43 -8.22 25.12
N PHE A 8 18.70 -8.35 23.82
CA PHE A 8 17.75 -8.01 22.75
C PHE A 8 16.94 -9.20 22.25
N ARG A 9 16.69 -10.20 23.11
CA ARG A 9 15.65 -11.19 22.81
C ARG A 9 14.29 -10.56 23.13
N SER A 10 13.85 -9.65 22.25
CA SER A 10 12.46 -9.23 22.18
C SER A 10 11.60 -10.49 21.99
N PRO A 11 10.41 -10.56 22.62
CA PRO A 11 9.54 -11.72 22.52
C PRO A 11 9.34 -12.05 21.04
N GLU A 12 9.48 -13.33 20.66
CA GLU A 12 9.25 -13.76 19.28
C GLU A 12 7.93 -13.15 18.84
N PRO A 13 7.94 -12.25 17.84
CA PRO A 13 6.68 -11.72 17.35
C PRO A 13 5.99 -12.91 16.71
N GLU A 14 4.88 -13.35 17.31
CA GLU A 14 3.93 -14.18 16.58
C GLU A 14 3.71 -13.52 15.22
N PRO A 15 3.65 -14.29 14.11
CA PRO A 15 3.61 -13.73 12.77
C PRO A 15 2.22 -13.14 12.52
N VAL A 16 1.92 -12.02 13.16
CA VAL A 16 0.92 -11.10 12.68
C VAL A 16 1.57 -10.50 11.44
N ARG A 17 1.21 -11.04 10.29
CA ARG A 17 1.45 -10.45 8.98
C ARG A 17 0.67 -9.12 8.96
N ALA A 18 1.16 -8.14 9.70
CA ALA A 18 0.57 -6.82 9.78
C ALA A 18 0.93 -6.14 8.46
N GLU A 19 0.01 -6.30 7.51
CA GLU A 19 -0.01 -5.51 6.29
C GLU A 19 0.11 -4.04 6.71
N LEU A 20 1.11 -3.35 6.16
CA LEU A 20 1.25 -1.91 6.38
C LEU A 20 -0.04 -1.27 5.85
N THR A 21 -0.82 -0.66 6.75
CA THR A 21 -2.09 -0.02 6.41
C THR A 21 -1.88 1.12 5.42
N ARG A 22 -2.93 1.58 4.73
CA ARG A 22 -2.84 2.76 3.84
C ARG A 22 -2.25 3.97 4.54
N GLU A 23 -2.77 4.29 5.73
CA GLU A 23 -2.26 5.38 6.56
C GLU A 23 -0.76 5.22 6.86
N GLY A 24 -0.34 4.02 7.27
CA GLY A 24 1.06 3.71 7.53
C GLY A 24 1.94 3.80 6.28
N TYR A 25 1.43 3.39 5.13
CA TYR A 25 2.11 3.50 3.84
C TYR A 25 2.32 4.96 3.44
N GLU A 26 1.30 5.82 3.58
CA GLU A 26 1.42 7.25 3.26
C GLU A 26 2.44 7.96 4.14
N GLU A 27 2.46 7.63 5.44
CA GLU A 27 3.45 8.16 6.38
C GLU A 27 4.87 7.74 5.97
N VAL A 28 5.08 6.46 5.68
CA VAL A 28 6.37 5.91 5.23
C VAL A 28 6.78 6.51 3.89
N LEU A 29 5.85 6.68 2.95
CA LEU A 29 6.10 7.28 1.65
C LEU A 29 6.52 8.76 1.79
N GLY A 30 5.92 9.51 2.72
CA GLY A 30 6.34 10.87 3.06
C GLY A 30 7.78 10.92 3.59
N LEU A 31 8.16 9.97 4.46
CA LEU A 31 9.53 9.86 4.96
C LEU A 31 10.53 9.52 3.84
N LEU A 32 10.16 8.63 2.91
CA LEU A 32 11.00 8.28 1.76
C LEU A 32 11.16 9.46 0.79
N ARG A 33 10.08 10.23 0.54
CA ARG A 33 10.12 11.44 -0.30
C ARG A 33 11.02 12.55 0.27
N THR A 34 11.26 12.53 1.58
CA THR A 34 12.11 13.50 2.28
C THR A 34 13.53 12.95 2.56
N ASP A 35 13.93 11.87 1.89
CA ASP A 35 15.22 11.18 2.05
C ASP A 35 15.50 10.64 3.47
N ASN A 36 14.45 10.53 4.31
CA ASN A 36 14.53 10.07 5.69
C ASN A 36 14.40 8.54 5.80
N LYS A 37 15.21 7.81 5.03
CA LYS A 37 15.09 6.34 4.86
C LYS A 37 15.22 5.56 6.17
N ILE A 38 16.09 5.98 7.09
CA ILE A 38 16.23 5.32 8.40
C ILE A 38 14.94 5.44 9.21
N LEU A 39 14.29 6.61 9.19
CA LEU A 39 13.01 6.83 9.87
C LEU A 39 11.90 6.02 9.20
N ALA A 40 11.88 5.93 7.87
CA ALA A 40 10.92 5.09 7.14
C ALA A 40 11.02 3.62 7.55
N ILE A 41 12.24 3.06 7.59
CA ILE A 41 12.48 1.68 8.03
C ILE A 41 12.07 1.51 9.50
N LYS A 42 12.42 2.45 10.37
CA LYS A 42 12.00 2.42 11.78
C LYS A 42 10.47 2.40 11.89
N ARG A 43 9.78 3.24 11.11
CA ARG A 43 8.33 3.36 11.15
C ARG A 43 7.64 2.10 10.66
N ILE A 44 8.14 1.50 9.57
CA ILE A 44 7.66 0.19 9.11
C ILE A 44 7.75 -0.84 10.23
N ARG A 45 8.90 -0.94 10.93
CA ARG A 45 9.06 -1.91 12.02
C ARG A 45 8.10 -1.67 13.18
N GLU A 46 7.83 -0.42 13.52
CA GLU A 46 6.87 -0.07 14.57
C GLU A 46 5.43 -0.41 14.18
N LEU A 47 5.08 -0.26 12.90
CA LEU A 47 3.74 -0.53 12.38
C LEU A 47 3.49 -2.02 12.13
N THR A 48 4.49 -2.75 11.64
CA THR A 48 4.31 -4.13 11.16
C THR A 48 4.95 -5.19 12.06
N GLY A 49 5.81 -4.79 13.00
CA GLY A 49 6.61 -5.72 13.82
C GLY A 49 7.74 -6.43 13.06
N MET A 50 7.99 -6.06 11.80
CA MET A 50 8.98 -6.71 10.93
C MET A 50 10.42 -6.64 11.47
N GLY A 51 11.22 -7.64 11.07
CA GLY A 51 12.67 -7.60 11.24
C GLY A 51 13.31 -6.46 10.46
N LEU A 52 14.55 -6.10 10.81
CA LEU A 52 15.28 -5.00 10.15
C LEU A 52 15.46 -5.24 8.64
N LEU A 53 15.77 -6.48 8.26
CA LEU A 53 15.93 -6.86 6.85
C LEU A 53 14.61 -6.71 6.08
N GLU A 54 13.52 -7.22 6.63
CA GLU A 54 12.19 -7.17 6.01
C GLU A 54 11.71 -5.72 5.85
N ALA A 55 11.85 -4.91 6.91
CA ALA A 55 11.46 -3.50 6.88
C ALA A 55 12.29 -2.69 5.88
N LYS A 56 13.60 -2.99 5.76
CA LYS A 56 14.44 -2.39 4.72
C LYS A 56 13.93 -2.77 3.34
N ASN A 57 13.73 -4.07 3.08
CA ASN A 57 13.27 -4.55 1.78
C ASN A 57 11.90 -3.94 1.41
N LEU A 58 10.98 -3.82 2.38
CA LEU A 58 9.68 -3.17 2.17
C LEU A 58 9.85 -1.68 1.86
N SER A 59 10.72 -0.97 2.58
CA SER A 59 11.00 0.45 2.30
C SER A 59 11.53 0.67 0.89
N GLU A 60 12.41 -0.22 0.40
CA GLU A 60 12.96 -0.17 -0.95
C GLU A 60 11.92 -0.54 -2.01
N ALA A 61 10.97 -1.42 -1.69
CA ALA A 61 9.86 -1.75 -2.57
C ALA A 61 8.87 -0.59 -2.70
N ILE A 62 8.56 0.10 -1.60
CA ILE A 62 7.71 1.30 -1.58
C ILE A 62 8.37 2.43 -2.37
N GLU A 63 9.65 2.71 -2.10
CA GLU A 63 10.43 3.74 -2.78
C GLU A 63 10.50 3.51 -4.29
N ALA A 64 10.62 2.25 -4.71
CA ALA A 64 10.64 1.89 -6.12
C ALA A 64 9.24 1.70 -6.74
N GLY A 65 8.16 1.96 -6.01
CA GLY A 65 6.77 1.80 -6.48
C GLY A 65 6.36 0.36 -6.78
N ARG A 66 7.12 -0.64 -6.28
CA ARG A 66 6.84 -2.07 -6.47
C ARG A 66 5.88 -2.63 -5.42
N TRP A 67 5.58 -1.87 -4.37
CA TRP A 67 4.65 -2.24 -3.33
C TRP A 67 3.78 -1.05 -2.93
N ALA A 68 2.48 -1.29 -2.85
CA ALA A 68 1.48 -0.40 -2.29
C ALA A 68 0.43 -1.25 -1.57
N PRO A 69 -0.20 -0.74 -0.49
CA PRO A 69 -1.29 -1.43 0.16
C PRO A 69 -2.49 -1.51 -0.79
N ALA A 70 -3.35 -2.51 -0.55
CA ALA A 70 -4.60 -2.61 -1.28
C ALA A 70 -5.37 -1.28 -1.22
N PRO A 71 -6.02 -0.87 -2.33
CA PRO A 71 -6.84 0.32 -2.34
C PRO A 71 -8.06 0.15 -1.44
N ASP A 72 -8.34 1.18 -0.64
CA ASP A 72 -9.45 1.21 0.29
C ASP A 72 -10.75 1.46 -0.51
N GLY A 73 -11.89 1.05 0.05
CA GLY A 73 -13.21 1.35 -0.52
C GLY A 73 -13.68 0.37 -1.60
N SER A 74 -14.92 0.57 -2.06
CA SER A 74 -15.52 -0.27 -3.08
C SER A 74 -14.91 0.00 -4.46
N LEU A 75 -15.06 -0.93 -5.40
CA LEU A 75 -14.70 -0.68 -6.81
C LEU A 75 -15.39 0.60 -7.33
N ALA A 76 -16.62 0.88 -6.90
CA ALA A 76 -17.34 2.09 -7.29
C ALA A 76 -16.67 3.37 -6.76
N ASP A 77 -16.18 3.36 -5.52
CA ASP A 77 -15.48 4.53 -4.94
C ASP A 77 -14.18 4.82 -5.70
N ARG A 78 -13.41 3.76 -5.99
CA ARG A 78 -12.16 3.84 -6.76
C ARG A 78 -12.38 4.32 -8.19
N VAL A 79 -13.47 3.88 -8.82
CA VAL A 79 -13.87 4.34 -10.16
C VAL A 79 -14.25 5.82 -10.14
N ARG A 80 -15.03 6.27 -9.15
CA ARG A 80 -15.42 7.69 -9.04
C ARG A 80 -14.20 8.59 -8.83
N GLU A 81 -13.23 8.18 -8.03
CA GLU A 81 -11.98 8.91 -7.82
C GLU A 81 -11.20 9.06 -9.14
N LEU A 82 -11.02 7.97 -9.88
CA LEU A 82 -10.35 8.02 -11.19
C LEU A 82 -11.08 8.90 -12.20
N VAL A 83 -12.42 8.88 -12.22
CA VAL A 83 -13.22 9.77 -13.08
C VAL A 83 -13.07 11.22 -12.65
N ALA A 84 -13.04 11.51 -11.35
CA ALA A 84 -12.83 12.86 -10.81
C ALA A 84 -11.44 13.43 -11.16
N GLU A 85 -10.44 12.55 -11.30
CA GLU A 85 -9.09 12.89 -11.78
C GLU A 85 -8.98 13.01 -13.32
N ASP A 86 -10.09 12.90 -14.07
CA ASP A 86 -10.14 12.83 -15.54
C ASP A 86 -9.38 11.61 -16.14
N ARG A 87 -9.23 10.55 -15.34
CA ARG A 87 -8.53 9.30 -15.69
C ARG A 87 -9.50 8.18 -16.08
N VAL A 88 -10.47 8.51 -16.93
CA VAL A 88 -11.54 7.59 -17.36
C VAL A 88 -10.98 6.31 -18.00
N ALA A 89 -9.91 6.42 -18.79
CA ALA A 89 -9.28 5.26 -19.42
C ALA A 89 -8.71 4.25 -18.38
N ASP A 90 -8.18 4.74 -17.26
CA ASP A 90 -7.67 3.89 -16.19
C ASP A 90 -8.83 3.23 -15.43
N ALA A 91 -9.93 3.96 -15.21
CA ALA A 91 -11.14 3.41 -14.60
C ALA A 91 -11.75 2.26 -15.42
N VAL A 92 -11.83 2.41 -16.75
CA VAL A 92 -12.34 1.37 -17.66
C VAL A 92 -11.51 0.09 -17.54
N ARG A 93 -10.18 0.22 -17.59
CA ARG A 93 -9.27 -0.94 -17.47
C ARG A 93 -9.39 -1.63 -16.12
N MET A 94 -9.51 -0.86 -15.04
CA MET A 94 -9.68 -1.40 -13.69
C MET A 94 -10.96 -2.23 -13.58
N VAL A 95 -12.09 -1.68 -14.03
CA VAL A 95 -13.39 -2.40 -14.00
C VAL A 95 -13.32 -3.66 -14.84
N ALA A 96 -12.74 -3.59 -16.05
CA ALA A 96 -12.58 -4.75 -16.92
C ALA A 96 -11.72 -5.86 -16.26
N GLN A 97 -10.59 -5.49 -15.65
CA GLN A 97 -9.70 -6.45 -14.99
C GLN A 97 -10.33 -7.12 -13.76
N GLU A 98 -11.04 -6.36 -12.93
CA GLU A 98 -11.57 -6.90 -11.66
C GLU A 98 -12.87 -7.69 -11.84
N THR A 99 -13.68 -7.37 -12.86
CA THR A 99 -15.00 -7.99 -13.06
C THR A 99 -15.03 -8.99 -14.21
N GLY A 100 -14.03 -8.96 -15.10
CA GLY A 100 -14.03 -9.72 -16.35
C GLY A 100 -14.90 -9.12 -17.46
N MET A 101 -15.45 -7.91 -17.25
CA MET A 101 -16.19 -7.17 -18.27
C MET A 101 -15.29 -6.74 -19.44
N THR A 102 -15.88 -6.57 -20.61
CA THR A 102 -15.22 -5.90 -21.73
C THR A 102 -15.08 -4.39 -21.48
N GLU A 103 -14.17 -3.71 -22.19
CA GLU A 103 -13.98 -2.26 -22.06
C GLU A 103 -15.28 -1.47 -22.34
N ASP A 104 -16.08 -1.93 -23.30
CA ASP A 104 -17.38 -1.33 -23.64
C ASP A 104 -18.42 -1.51 -22.51
N GLU A 105 -18.43 -2.65 -21.84
CA GLU A 105 -19.30 -2.90 -20.68
C GLU A 105 -18.83 -2.09 -19.46
N ALA A 106 -17.52 -2.04 -19.24
CA ALA A 106 -16.91 -1.23 -18.18
C ALA A 106 -17.21 0.26 -18.36
N SER A 107 -17.14 0.80 -19.59
CA SER A 107 -17.49 2.19 -19.88
C SER A 107 -18.96 2.50 -19.54
N ARG A 108 -19.88 1.59 -19.88
CA ARG A 108 -21.30 1.74 -19.52
C ARG A 108 -21.53 1.69 -18.01
N PHE A 109 -20.81 0.80 -17.31
CA PHE A 109 -20.85 0.71 -15.86
C PHE A 109 -20.41 2.02 -15.21
N ILE A 110 -19.29 2.60 -15.66
CA ILE A 110 -18.80 3.90 -15.17
C ILE A 110 -19.83 5.00 -15.38
N GLY A 111 -20.43 5.08 -16.56
CA GLY A 111 -21.50 6.05 -16.84
C GLY A 111 -22.72 5.92 -15.93
N SER A 112 -22.99 4.72 -15.41
CA SER A 112 -24.07 4.51 -14.44
C SER A 112 -23.74 4.98 -13.02
N LEU A 113 -22.46 5.08 -12.67
CA LEU A 113 -22.00 5.50 -11.34
C LEU A 113 -22.01 7.02 -11.12
N ASP A 114 -21.98 7.79 -12.20
CA ASP A 114 -22.04 9.26 -12.21
C ASP A 114 -23.47 9.81 -12.06
N GLN A 115 -24.49 8.98 -12.31
CA GLN A 115 -25.91 9.39 -12.24
C GLN A 115 -26.58 9.16 -10.87
N GLY A 116 -25.82 8.73 -9.86
CA GLY A 116 -26.33 8.32 -8.54
C GLY A 116 -26.04 9.32 -7.42
#